data_AF-A0A7C1BV96-F1
#
_entry.id   AF-A0A7C1BV96-F1
#
_cell.length_a   1.000
_cell.length_b   1.000
_cell.length_c   1.000
_cell.angle_alpha   90.00
_cell.angle_beta   90.00
_cell.angle_gamma   90.00
#
_symmetry.space_group_name_H-M   'P 1'
#
loop_
_entity.id
_entity.type
_entity.pdbx_description
1 polymer ?
#
loop_
_entity_poly.entity_id
_entity_poly.type
_entity_poly.pdbx_seq_one_letter_code
_entity_poly.pdbx_strand_id
1 'polypeptide(L)'
;MLEWETKGSKTFLNIDEMKDPFNYKLKIIKNYQQKIVNVDLVETFNYLIGLNVSRYEVLQENGRKYVFVFGDKDGKRIAVVWRSIKDIDFEKDREVIEVKLKESEPDEIYINGEALVKRFRHIEPLFKSLMFEEGGIKWGN
;
A
#
# COMPACT_ATOMS: atom_id res chain seq x y z
N MET A 1 12.80 -23.96 20.15
CA MET A 1 13.37 -22.66 19.76
C MET A 1 12.52 -22.15 18.60
N LEU A 2 12.07 -20.87 18.66
CA LEU A 2 11.39 -20.10 17.61
C LEU A 2 9.93 -20.46 17.24
N GLU A 3 8.96 -20.21 18.14
CA GLU A 3 7.55 -19.96 17.74
C GLU A 3 6.80 -19.00 18.68
N TRP A 4 7.29 -18.78 19.90
CA TRP A 4 6.54 -18.06 20.93
C TRP A 4 6.79 -16.53 20.99
N GLU A 5 7.86 -16.02 20.38
CA GLU A 5 8.25 -14.61 20.52
C GLU A 5 7.44 -13.65 19.63
N THR A 6 6.78 -14.14 18.58
CA THR A 6 6.04 -13.31 17.63
C THR A 6 4.56 -13.12 18.00
N LYS A 7 4.00 -13.93 18.91
CA LYS A 7 2.59 -13.82 19.36
C LYS A 7 2.31 -12.59 20.24
N GLY A 8 3.34 -11.91 20.74
CA GLY A 8 3.19 -10.81 21.69
C GLY A 8 3.26 -9.40 21.10
N SER A 9 3.71 -9.23 19.84
CA SER A 9 3.81 -7.89 19.25
C SER A 9 2.47 -7.52 18.63
N LYS A 10 1.57 -6.94 19.43
CA LYS A 10 0.40 -6.23 18.89
C LYS A 10 0.92 -5.09 18.02
N THR A 11 1.04 -5.34 16.72
CA THR A 11 1.40 -4.31 15.74
C THR A 11 0.16 -3.44 15.56
N PHE A 12 0.27 -2.18 15.97
CA PHE A 12 -0.80 -1.22 15.81
C PHE A 12 -0.69 -0.60 14.41
N LEU A 13 -1.29 -1.26 13.41
CA LEU A 13 -1.47 -0.69 12.08
C LEU A 13 -2.49 0.45 12.18
N ASN A 14 -2.03 1.68 11.98
CA ASN A 14 -2.89 2.85 11.90
C ASN A 14 -3.20 3.17 10.44
N ILE A 15 -4.45 2.93 10.00
CA ILE A 15 -4.88 3.23 8.63
C ILE A 15 -4.90 4.75 8.37
N ASP A 16 -5.28 5.56 9.36
CA ASP A 16 -5.40 7.02 9.20
C ASP A 16 -4.05 7.69 8.91
N GLU A 17 -2.95 7.09 9.35
CA GLU A 17 -1.59 7.56 9.08
C GLU A 17 -1.10 7.19 7.67
N MET A 18 -1.74 6.24 6.97
CA MET A 18 -1.41 5.88 5.58
C MET A 18 -1.75 6.99 4.57
N LYS A 19 -2.44 8.04 5.02
CA LYS A 19 -2.68 9.27 4.25
C LYS A 19 -1.42 10.00 3.80
N ASP A 20 -0.30 9.79 4.49
CA ASP A 20 1.03 10.21 4.06
C ASP A 20 1.94 8.98 3.97
N PRO A 21 1.86 8.22 2.87
CA PRO A 21 2.42 6.88 2.83
C PRO A 21 3.95 6.86 2.86
N PHE A 22 4.61 7.99 2.58
CA PHE A 22 6.06 8.09 2.52
C PHE A 22 6.71 8.38 3.87
N ASN A 23 5.91 8.73 4.88
CA ASN A 23 6.39 9.04 6.24
C ASN A 23 5.78 8.12 7.30
N TYR A 24 5.25 6.97 6.88
CA TYR A 24 4.54 6.05 7.76
C TYR A 24 5.46 5.37 8.77
N LYS A 25 4.97 5.24 10.00
CA LYS A 25 5.70 4.60 11.10
C LYS A 25 4.80 3.60 11.81
N LEU A 26 5.32 2.39 12.04
CA LEU A 26 4.67 1.39 12.88
C LEU A 26 5.16 1.49 14.31
N LYS A 27 4.23 1.38 15.25
CA LYS A 27 4.52 1.14 16.67
C LYS A 27 4.45 -0.36 16.91
N ILE A 28 5.59 -0.95 17.23
CA ILE A 28 5.73 -2.37 17.56
C ILE A 28 6.11 -2.52 19.04
N ILE A 29 5.72 -3.64 19.64
CA ILE A 29 6.20 -4.02 20.97
C ILE A 29 7.31 -5.05 20.78
N LYS A 30 8.52 -4.74 21.24
CA LYS A 30 9.68 -5.65 21.21
C LYS A 30 10.32 -5.68 22.59
N ASN A 31 10.45 -6.87 23.17
CA ASN A 31 10.96 -7.07 24.54
C ASN A 31 10.22 -6.21 25.58
N TYR A 32 8.88 -6.20 25.52
CA TYR A 32 8.00 -5.39 26.37
C TYR A 32 8.22 -3.86 26.29
N GLN A 33 8.98 -3.37 25.30
CA GLN A 33 9.18 -1.95 25.04
C GLN A 33 8.55 -1.55 23.71
N GLN A 34 7.94 -0.38 23.67
CA GLN A 34 7.42 0.20 22.43
C GLN A 34 8.59 0.74 21.59
N LYS A 35 8.66 0.34 20.32
CA LYS A 35 9.59 0.87 19.33
C LYS A 35 8.83 1.42 18.14
N ILE A 36 9.35 2.50 17.57
CA ILE A 36 8.85 3.10 16.34
C ILE A 36 9.77 2.64 15.22
N VAL A 37 9.20 2.04 14.18
CA VAL A 37 9.93 1.62 12.98
C VAL A 37 9.35 2.31 11.76
N ASN A 38 10.23 2.78 10.88
CA ASN A 38 9.80 3.29 9.57
C ASN A 38 9.41 2.10 8.69
N VAL A 39 8.37 2.27 7.89
CA VAL A 39 7.89 1.24 6.97
C VAL A 39 7.77 1.83 5.57
N ASP A 40 8.35 1.14 4.59
CA ASP A 40 8.05 1.41 3.20
C ASP A 40 6.72 0.75 2.84
N LEU A 41 5.64 1.53 2.91
CA LEU A 41 4.30 1.02 2.58
C LEU A 41 4.18 0.59 1.12
N VAL A 42 4.91 1.24 0.22
CA VAL A 42 4.83 0.94 -1.22
C VAL A 42 5.39 -0.46 -1.46
N GLU A 43 6.63 -0.70 -1.02
CA GLU A 43 7.29 -1.99 -1.19
C GLU A 43 6.56 -3.09 -0.41
N THR A 44 6.16 -2.81 0.83
CA THR A 44 5.42 -3.77 1.66
C THR A 44 4.11 -4.20 0.99
N PHE A 45 3.34 -3.26 0.43
CA PHE A 45 2.09 -3.63 -0.23
C PHE A 45 2.31 -4.46 -1.49
N ASN A 46 3.29 -4.08 -2.32
CA ASN A 46 3.63 -4.85 -3.52
C ASN A 46 4.02 -6.30 -3.17
N TYR A 47 4.79 -6.48 -2.10
CA TYR A 47 5.14 -7.80 -1.58
C TYR A 47 3.91 -8.58 -1.11
N LEU A 48 3.06 -7.99 -0.27
CA LEU A 48 1.86 -8.63 0.29
C LEU A 48 0.87 -9.06 -0.79
N ILE A 49 0.70 -8.25 -1.84
CA ILE A 49 -0.18 -8.64 -2.94
C ILE A 49 0.51 -9.62 -3.90
N GLY A 50 1.80 -9.95 -3.73
CA GLY A 50 2.54 -10.83 -4.63
C GLY A 50 2.72 -10.26 -6.04
N LEU A 51 2.93 -8.94 -6.15
CA LEU A 51 3.07 -8.26 -7.43
C LEU A 51 4.45 -8.54 -8.04
N ASN A 52 4.48 -9.05 -9.28
CA ASN A 52 5.69 -9.09 -10.08
C ASN A 52 5.92 -7.72 -10.73
N VAL A 53 6.77 -6.89 -10.13
CA VAL A 53 6.97 -5.50 -10.55
C VAL A 53 7.74 -5.44 -11.88
N SER A 54 7.15 -4.77 -12.87
CA SER A 54 7.77 -4.53 -14.18
C SER A 54 8.22 -3.09 -14.38
N ARG A 55 7.58 -2.13 -13.69
CA ARG A 55 7.92 -0.71 -13.81
C ARG A 55 7.58 0.04 -12.52
N TYR A 56 8.50 0.91 -12.10
CA TYR A 56 8.35 1.76 -10.92
C TYR A 56 8.65 3.20 -11.33
N GLU A 57 7.70 4.11 -11.11
CA GLU A 57 7.80 5.51 -11.50
C GLU A 57 7.50 6.42 -10.33
N VAL A 58 8.29 7.50 -10.20
CA VAL A 58 8.05 8.58 -9.26
C VAL A 58 7.80 9.85 -10.05
N LEU A 59 6.67 10.50 -9.77
CA LEU A 59 6.29 11.76 -10.39
C LEU A 59 6.09 12.84 -9.32
N GLN A 60 6.50 14.05 -9.63
CA GLN A 60 6.20 15.24 -8.81
C GLN A 60 5.28 16.13 -9.63
N GLU A 61 4.04 16.30 -9.18
CA GLU A 61 3.02 17.07 -9.90
C GLU A 61 2.07 17.73 -8.90
N ASN A 62 1.61 18.95 -9.20
CA ASN A 62 0.75 19.72 -8.27
C ASN A 62 1.31 19.82 -6.83
N GLY A 63 2.65 19.91 -6.70
CA GLY A 63 3.34 19.95 -5.40
C GLY A 63 3.30 18.64 -4.60
N ARG A 64 2.96 17.52 -5.25
CA ARG A 64 2.76 16.22 -4.61
C ARG A 64 3.59 15.13 -5.30
N LYS A 65 4.17 14.27 -4.47
CA LYS A 65 4.83 13.05 -4.91
C LYS A 65 3.77 11.98 -5.18
N TYR A 66 3.86 11.38 -6.36
CA TYR A 66 3.15 10.18 -6.75
C TYR A 66 4.17 9.06 -6.95
N VAL A 67 3.81 7.87 -6.51
CA VAL A 67 4.54 6.65 -6.83
C VAL A 67 3.59 5.72 -7.56
N PHE A 68 3.97 5.33 -8.76
CA PHE A 68 3.27 4.36 -9.57
C PHE A 68 4.10 3.08 -9.63
N VAL A 69 3.46 1.95 -9.34
CA VAL A 69 4.07 0.64 -9.52
C VAL A 69 3.19 -0.15 -10.45
N PHE A 70 3.79 -0.63 -11.54
CA PHE A 70 3.14 -1.48 -12.51
C PHE A 70 3.79 -2.85 -12.47
N GLY A 71 2.96 -3.87 -12.68
CA GLY A 71 3.41 -5.24 -12.65
C GLY A 71 2.32 -6.19 -13.11
N ASP A 72 2.58 -7.47 -12.95
CA ASP A 72 1.61 -8.52 -13.19
C ASP A 72 1.41 -9.40 -11.97
N LYS A 73 0.22 -9.98 -11.86
CA LYS A 73 -0.09 -11.04 -10.91
C LYS A 73 -1.18 -11.91 -11.50
N ASP A 74 -0.98 -13.23 -11.50
CA ASP A 74 -1.97 -14.21 -11.96
C ASP A 74 -2.53 -13.89 -13.37
N GLY A 75 -1.65 -13.40 -14.26
CA GLY A 75 -2.00 -13.02 -15.63
C GLY A 75 -2.74 -11.68 -15.79
N LYS A 76 -2.91 -10.91 -14.71
CA LYS A 76 -3.51 -9.57 -14.74
C LYS A 76 -2.44 -8.49 -14.63
N ARG A 77 -2.57 -7.43 -15.44
CA ARG A 77 -1.78 -6.21 -15.30
C ARG A 77 -2.33 -5.38 -14.16
N ILE A 78 -1.46 -5.00 -13.23
CA ILE A 78 -1.83 -4.25 -12.04
C ILE A 78 -1.11 -2.91 -12.04
N ALA A 79 -1.83 -1.86 -11.67
CA ALA A 79 -1.27 -0.57 -11.29
C ALA A 79 -1.55 -0.27 -9.82
N VAL A 80 -0.52 0.10 -9.08
CA VAL A 80 -0.59 0.56 -7.69
C VAL A 80 -0.16 2.02 -7.66
N VAL A 81 -0.96 2.87 -7.02
CA VAL A 81 -0.72 4.31 -6.94
C VAL A 81 -0.69 4.75 -5.48
N TRP A 82 0.42 5.37 -5.10
CA TRP A 82 0.60 5.98 -3.79
C TRP A 82 0.83 7.48 -3.90
N ARG A 83 0.13 8.25 -3.07
CA ARG A 83 0.33 9.69 -2.91
C ARG A 83 -0.15 10.16 -1.54
N SER A 84 0.33 11.32 -1.10
CA SER A 84 -0.21 11.95 0.09
C SER A 84 -1.58 12.56 -0.20
N ILE A 85 -2.61 12.26 0.59
CA ILE A 85 -3.96 12.86 0.43
C ILE A 85 -4.12 14.17 1.22
N LYS A 86 -3.06 14.63 1.88
CA LYS A 86 -3.09 15.91 2.60
C LYS A 86 -3.25 17.06 1.59
N ASP A 87 -4.20 17.93 1.85
CA ASP A 87 -4.49 19.14 1.05
C ASP A 87 -4.64 18.82 -0.45
N ILE A 88 -5.33 17.72 -0.77
CA ILE A 88 -5.47 17.21 -2.13
C ILE A 88 -6.63 17.85 -2.88
N ASP A 89 -6.34 18.27 -4.12
CA ASP A 89 -7.34 18.60 -5.13
C ASP A 89 -7.62 17.33 -5.93
N PHE A 90 -8.78 16.72 -5.69
CA PHE A 90 -9.12 15.41 -6.26
C PHE A 90 -9.31 15.43 -7.78
N GLU A 91 -9.68 16.56 -8.39
CA GLU A 91 -9.81 16.63 -9.84
C GLU A 91 -8.43 16.60 -10.50
N LYS A 92 -7.48 17.38 -9.97
CA LYS A 92 -6.09 17.36 -10.43
C LYS A 92 -5.39 16.03 -10.15
N ASP A 93 -5.66 15.42 -8.99
CA ASP A 93 -5.19 14.06 -8.66
C ASP A 93 -5.67 13.04 -9.70
N ARG A 94 -6.97 13.08 -10.04
CA ARG A 94 -7.55 12.20 -11.07
C ARG A 94 -6.89 12.38 -12.43
N GLU A 95 -6.67 13.61 -12.87
CA GLU A 95 -6.01 13.90 -14.15
C GLU A 95 -4.62 13.27 -14.22
N VAL A 96 -3.80 13.46 -13.19
CA VAL A 96 -2.44 12.90 -13.11
C VAL A 96 -2.47 11.38 -13.16
N ILE A 97 -3.35 10.76 -12.38
CA ILE A 97 -3.45 9.30 -12.31
C ILE A 97 -3.96 8.72 -13.64
N GLU A 98 -5.03 9.29 -14.21
CA GLU A 98 -5.63 8.78 -15.45
C GLU A 98 -4.67 8.84 -16.64
N VAL A 99 -3.79 9.86 -16.74
CA VAL A 99 -2.75 9.91 -17.78
C VAL A 99 -1.85 8.67 -17.70
N LYS A 100 -1.37 8.33 -16.49
CA LYS A 100 -0.49 7.17 -16.28
C LYS A 100 -1.19 5.83 -16.44
N LEU A 101 -2.47 5.74 -16.09
CA LEU A 101 -3.26 4.54 -16.29
C LEU A 101 -3.56 4.28 -17.78
N LYS A 102 -3.75 5.33 -18.59
CA LYS A 102 -3.94 5.18 -20.05
C LYS A 102 -2.69 4.63 -20.75
N GLU A 103 -1.49 4.95 -20.27
CA GLU A 103 -0.23 4.43 -20.83
C GLU A 103 -0.02 2.92 -20.56
N SER A 104 -0.64 2.39 -19.49
CA SER A 104 -0.43 1.02 -19.03
C SER A 104 -1.63 0.09 -19.25
N GLU A 105 -2.83 0.66 -19.36
CA GLU A 105 -4.11 -0.04 -19.48
C GLU A 105 -4.26 -1.22 -18.51
N PRO A 106 -4.14 -1.01 -17.19
CA PRO A 106 -4.14 -2.09 -16.22
C PRO A 106 -5.54 -2.71 -16.06
N ASP A 107 -5.56 -4.01 -15.76
CA ASP A 107 -6.79 -4.77 -15.50
C ASP A 107 -7.31 -4.49 -14.08
N GLU A 108 -6.39 -4.25 -13.12
CA GLU A 108 -6.72 -3.86 -11.76
C GLU A 108 -5.91 -2.64 -11.28
N ILE A 109 -6.57 -1.74 -10.54
CA ILE A 109 -5.98 -0.50 -10.04
C ILE A 109 -6.15 -0.47 -8.52
N TYR A 110 -5.05 -0.21 -7.81
CA TYR A 110 -5.02 0.01 -6.38
C TYR A 110 -4.55 1.41 -6.06
N ILE A 111 -5.28 2.16 -5.23
CA ILE A 111 -4.91 3.52 -4.83
C ILE A 111 -5.09 3.63 -3.31
N ASN A 112 -4.13 4.27 -2.63
CA ASN A 112 -4.30 4.61 -1.22
C ASN A 112 -5.35 5.73 -1.07
N GLY A 113 -6.10 5.78 0.03
CA GLY A 113 -7.08 6.83 0.32
C GLY A 113 -8.19 6.99 -0.74
N GLU A 114 -8.90 8.12 -0.67
CA GLU A 114 -9.99 8.45 -1.59
C GLU A 114 -9.46 8.95 -2.93
N ALA A 115 -10.15 8.65 -4.03
CA ALA A 115 -9.81 9.16 -5.37
C ALA A 115 -11.06 9.26 -6.25
N LEU A 116 -11.04 10.17 -7.23
CA LEU A 116 -12.12 10.28 -8.24
C LEU A 116 -11.88 9.36 -9.46
N VAL A 117 -10.77 8.64 -9.48
CA VAL A 117 -10.47 7.62 -10.50
C VAL A 117 -11.53 6.52 -10.44
N LYS A 118 -11.98 6.03 -11.60
CA LYS A 118 -13.03 5.00 -11.65
C LYS A 118 -12.44 3.59 -11.48
N ARG A 119 -13.23 2.70 -10.85
CA ARG A 119 -12.98 1.24 -10.76
C ARG A 119 -11.65 0.85 -10.07
N PHE A 120 -11.13 1.68 -9.17
CA PHE A 120 -9.99 1.28 -8.34
C PHE A 120 -10.45 0.53 -7.07
N ARG A 121 -9.51 -0.15 -6.42
CA ARG A 121 -9.66 -0.77 -5.10
C ARG A 121 -8.80 -0.02 -4.08
N HIS A 122 -9.33 0.19 -2.88
CA HIS A 122 -8.56 0.82 -1.80
C HIS A 122 -7.45 -0.09 -1.31
N ILE A 123 -6.28 0.48 -1.07
CA ILE A 123 -5.12 -0.25 -0.55
C ILE A 123 -5.32 -0.60 0.92
N GLU A 124 -5.83 0.31 1.74
CA GLU A 124 -5.81 0.21 3.21
C GLU A 124 -6.53 -1.02 3.77
N PRO A 125 -7.76 -1.37 3.32
CA PRO A 125 -8.45 -2.56 3.83
C PRO A 125 -7.72 -3.85 3.42
N LEU A 126 -7.20 -3.90 2.20
CA LEU A 126 -6.47 -5.06 1.68
C LEU A 126 -5.12 -5.22 2.37
N PHE A 127 -4.37 -4.13 2.54
CA PHE A 127 -3.11 -4.08 3.29
C PHE A 127 -3.32 -4.63 4.70
N LYS A 128 -4.37 -4.16 5.40
CA LYS A 128 -4.71 -4.63 6.74
C LYS A 128 -5.03 -6.13 6.75
N SER A 129 -5.89 -6.59 5.85
CA SER A 129 -6.24 -8.02 5.74
C SER A 129 -4.98 -8.87 5.51
N LEU A 130 -4.15 -8.53 4.53
CA LEU A 130 -2.94 -9.31 4.20
C LEU A 130 -1.92 -9.33 5.35
N MET A 131 -1.66 -8.19 6.00
CA MET A 131 -0.75 -8.13 7.16
C MET A 131 -1.17 -9.02 8.33
N PHE A 132 -2.47 -9.25 8.52
CA PHE A 132 -2.99 -10.04 9.64
C PHE A 132 -3.40 -11.47 9.24
N GLU A 133 -3.65 -11.74 7.96
CA GLU A 133 -3.93 -13.08 7.43
C GLU A 133 -2.65 -13.86 7.11
N GLU A 134 -1.59 -13.22 6.59
CA GLU A 134 -0.29 -13.91 6.40
C GLU A 134 0.40 -14.28 7.72
N GLY A 135 0.00 -13.66 8.83
CA GLY A 135 0.40 -14.05 10.19
C GLY A 135 -0.46 -15.18 10.80
N GLY A 136 -1.54 -15.58 10.12
CA GLY A 136 -2.47 -16.61 10.55
C GLY A 136 -2.44 -17.79 9.59
N ILE A 137 -1.59 -18.78 9.89
CA ILE A 137 -1.70 -20.11 9.27
C ILE A 137 -3.17 -20.55 9.32
N LYS A 138 -3.76 -20.74 8.14
CA LYS A 138 -5.09 -21.33 7.97
C LYS A 138 -5.05 -22.74 8.58
N TRP A 139 -5.80 -22.95 9.66
CA TRP A 139 -6.19 -24.28 10.10
C TRP A 139 -7.53 -24.63 9.46
N GLY A 140 -7.58 -25.79 8.79
CA GLY A 140 -8.77 -26.41 8.19
C GLY A 140 -8.53 -26.74 6.71
N ASN A 141 -8.41 -28.00 6.28
CA ASN A 141 -8.87 -29.27 6.84
C ASN A 141 -7.75 -30.31 6.99
#